data_AF-A0A354GM77-F1
#
_entry.id   AF-A0A354GM77-F1
#
_cell.length_a   1.000
_cell.length_b   1.000
_cell.length_c   1.000
_cell.angle_alpha   90.00
_cell.angle_beta   90.00
_cell.angle_gamma   90.00
#
_symmetry.space_group_name_H-M   'P 1'
#
loop_
_entity.id
_entity.type
_entity.pdbx_description
1 polymer ?
#
loop_
_entity_poly.entity_id
_entity_poly.type
_entity_poly.pdbx_seq_one_letter_code
_entity_poly.pdbx_strand_id
1 'polypeptide(L)'
;MVPASSDPVCEDDARAGEFAASRLALRRAGFGMLLLLTAAALFFQVPWLASNQTASHIFRCLLTAGLLIAYLQGYRALLALPGDAGQRPVVVGFAVSFGLMALCIPPFNSIDVYCYINSGWQQVRYGLNPYTYTIDDVANWQNDPMFRPYWTHAYAAYGFLFERLAAALCRLGRGDHAWTLFLFKATGLVVFALAGWVGALAARQLRLPAP
;
A
#
# COMPACT_ATOMS: atom_id res chain seq x y z
N MET A 1 32.67 23.74 46.62
CA MET A 1 31.85 22.54 46.28
C MET A 1 31.90 22.41 44.78
N VAL A 2 32.74 21.52 44.25
CA VAL A 2 32.77 21.20 42.83
C VAL A 2 31.70 20.12 42.61
N PRO A 3 30.72 20.31 41.71
CA PRO A 3 29.73 19.27 41.44
C PRO A 3 30.45 18.03 40.91
N ALA A 4 30.08 16.86 41.44
CA ALA A 4 30.62 15.58 41.02
C ALA A 4 30.48 15.44 39.50
N SER A 5 31.60 15.24 38.81
CA SER A 5 31.61 14.93 37.39
C SER A 5 30.83 13.63 37.18
N SER A 6 29.75 13.68 36.41
CA SER A 6 29.10 12.46 35.93
C SER A 6 30.11 11.67 35.12
N ASP A 7 30.31 10.40 35.46
CA ASP A 7 31.21 9.52 34.73
C ASP A 7 30.70 9.36 33.29
N PRO A 8 31.44 9.80 32.26
CA PRO A 8 30.98 9.82 30.88
C PRO A 8 30.65 8.42 30.34
N VAL A 9 31.25 7.38 30.92
CA VAL A 9 31.02 5.97 30.55
C VAL A 9 29.59 5.52 30.87
N CYS A 10 29.00 6.01 31.97
CA CYS A 10 27.65 5.61 32.39
C CYS A 10 26.55 6.24 31.51
N GLU A 11 26.79 7.44 30.98
CA GLU A 11 25.85 8.15 30.10
C GLU A 11 25.78 7.51 28.69
N ASP A 12 26.90 7.04 28.16
CA ASP A 12 26.95 6.40 26.84
C ASP A 12 26.23 5.04 26.81
N ASP A 13 26.38 4.23 27.86
CA ASP A 13 25.69 2.94 27.98
C ASP A 13 24.16 3.10 28.09
N ALA A 14 23.71 4.11 28.84
CA ALA A 14 22.28 4.42 28.99
C ALA A 14 21.65 4.82 27.64
N ARG A 15 22.33 5.68 26.88
CA ARG A 15 21.87 6.11 25.54
C ARG A 15 21.85 4.95 24.54
N ALA A 16 22.86 4.08 24.57
CA ALA A 16 22.90 2.89 23.73
C ALA A 16 21.71 1.95 24.01
N GLY A 17 21.35 1.79 25.29
CA GLY A 17 20.16 1.04 25.72
C GLY A 17 18.84 1.64 25.20
N GLU A 18 18.68 2.96 25.29
CA GLU A 18 17.50 3.67 24.77
C GLU A 18 17.35 3.50 23.26
N PHE A 19 18.44 3.62 22.49
CA PHE A 19 18.41 3.43 21.03
C PHE A 19 18.11 1.98 20.64
N ALA A 20 18.60 1.01 21.41
CA ALA A 20 18.25 -0.41 21.21
C ALA A 20 16.75 -0.64 21.45
N ALA A 21 16.20 -0.07 22.53
CA ALA A 21 14.78 -0.18 22.87
C ALA A 21 13.88 0.45 21.79
N SER A 22 14.20 1.66 21.32
CA SER A 22 13.46 2.36 20.26
C SER A 22 13.52 1.61 18.92
N ARG A 23 14.67 1.03 18.55
CA ARG A 23 14.77 0.17 17.35
C ARG A 23 13.92 -1.09 17.45
N LEU A 24 13.89 -1.72 18.61
CA LEU A 24 13.04 -2.88 18.86
C LEU A 24 11.56 -2.51 18.78
N ALA A 25 11.17 -1.37 19.35
CA ALA A 25 9.81 -0.86 19.26
C ALA A 25 9.39 -0.59 17.81
N LEU A 26 10.26 0.01 17.00
CA LEU A 26 10.01 0.24 15.57
C LEU A 26 9.81 -1.07 14.80
N ARG A 27 10.67 -2.08 15.05
CA ARG A 27 10.52 -3.42 14.44
C ARG A 27 9.21 -4.09 14.86
N ARG A 28 8.86 -4.03 16.14
CA ARG A 28 7.60 -4.59 16.67
C ARG A 28 6.38 -3.91 16.04
N ALA A 29 6.41 -2.59 15.88
CA ALA A 29 5.35 -1.84 15.21
C ALA A 29 5.20 -2.29 13.75
N GLY A 30 6.29 -2.35 12.98
CA GLY A 30 6.26 -2.81 11.58
C GLY A 30 5.76 -4.26 11.45
N PHE A 31 6.25 -5.17 12.30
CA PHE A 31 5.78 -6.55 12.32
C PHE A 31 4.30 -6.66 12.72
N GLY A 32 3.87 -5.89 13.72
CA GLY A 32 2.47 -5.82 14.14
C GLY A 32 1.55 -5.37 13.01
N MET A 33 1.95 -4.35 12.24
CA MET A 33 1.20 -3.92 11.05
C MET A 33 1.09 -5.03 10.01
N LEU A 34 2.20 -5.72 9.70
CA LEU A 34 2.18 -6.84 8.75
C LEU A 34 1.28 -7.99 9.22
N LEU A 35 1.31 -8.31 10.51
CA LEU A 35 0.46 -9.35 11.09
C LEU A 35 -1.02 -8.98 11.01
N LEU A 36 -1.37 -7.72 11.33
CA LEU A 36 -2.73 -7.22 11.22
C LEU A 36 -3.24 -7.27 9.77
N LEU A 37 -2.41 -6.86 8.80
CA LEU A 37 -2.77 -6.90 7.38
C LEU A 37 -2.89 -8.34 6.86
N THR A 38 -2.04 -9.24 7.33
CA THR A 38 -2.15 -10.68 7.02
C THR A 38 -3.43 -11.26 7.61
N ALA A 39 -3.77 -10.92 8.86
CA ALA A 39 -5.02 -11.33 9.49
C ALA A 39 -6.23 -10.79 8.72
N ALA A 40 -6.18 -9.55 8.22
CA ALA A 40 -7.22 -9.00 7.36
C ALA A 40 -7.37 -9.78 6.06
N ALA A 41 -6.26 -10.08 5.40
CA ALA A 41 -6.26 -10.87 4.18
C ALA A 41 -6.88 -12.25 4.39
N LEU A 42 -6.53 -12.93 5.49
CA LEU A 42 -7.10 -14.23 5.87
C LEU A 42 -8.58 -14.13 6.22
N PHE A 43 -8.98 -13.12 7.00
CA PHE A 43 -10.38 -12.90 7.38
C PHE A 43 -11.27 -12.78 6.14
N PHE A 44 -10.84 -12.00 5.14
CA PHE A 44 -11.60 -11.80 3.90
C PHE A 44 -11.53 -12.98 2.92
N GLN A 45 -10.66 -13.98 3.12
CA GLN A 45 -10.74 -15.25 2.37
C GLN A 45 -11.91 -16.13 2.80
N VAL A 46 -12.40 -15.97 4.03
CA VAL A 46 -13.36 -16.88 4.63
C VAL A 46 -14.77 -16.37 4.34
N PRO A 47 -15.53 -16.98 3.39
CA PRO A 47 -16.74 -16.35 2.86
C PRO A 47 -17.83 -16.14 3.91
N TRP A 48 -17.98 -17.05 4.86
CA TRP A 48 -18.98 -16.96 5.93
C TRP A 48 -18.65 -15.89 6.97
N LEU A 49 -17.37 -15.56 7.18
CA LEU A 49 -16.94 -14.44 8.02
C LEU A 49 -17.14 -13.11 7.27
N ALA A 50 -16.71 -13.06 6.01
CA ALA A 50 -16.79 -11.88 5.17
C ALA A 50 -18.24 -11.47 4.83
N SER A 51 -19.17 -12.42 4.76
CA SER A 51 -20.59 -12.14 4.50
C SER A 51 -21.35 -11.67 5.75
N ASN A 52 -20.85 -11.97 6.96
CA ASN A 52 -21.44 -11.45 8.20
C ASN A 52 -21.08 -9.97 8.37
N GLN A 53 -22.07 -9.09 8.14
CA GLN A 53 -21.88 -7.64 8.18
C GLN A 53 -21.38 -7.18 9.55
N THR A 54 -22.02 -7.60 10.64
CA THR A 54 -21.65 -7.20 12.00
C THR A 54 -20.22 -7.61 12.33
N ALA A 55 -19.84 -8.88 12.08
CA ALA A 55 -18.49 -9.36 12.29
C ALA A 55 -17.46 -8.59 11.45
N SER A 56 -17.78 -8.33 10.18
CA SER A 56 -16.92 -7.57 9.27
C SER A 56 -16.74 -6.11 9.72
N HIS A 57 -17.78 -5.45 10.21
CA HIS A 57 -17.70 -4.09 10.75
C HIS A 57 -16.83 -4.03 12.00
N ILE A 58 -17.07 -4.92 12.97
CA ILE A 58 -16.27 -5.00 14.19
C ILE A 58 -14.80 -5.27 13.84
N PHE A 59 -14.54 -6.24 12.95
CA PHE A 59 -13.21 -6.57 12.49
C PHE A 59 -12.52 -5.37 11.84
N ARG A 60 -13.19 -4.63 10.94
CA ARG A 60 -12.64 -3.42 10.31
C ARG A 60 -12.31 -2.32 11.32
N CYS A 61 -13.16 -2.12 12.33
CA CYS A 61 -12.90 -1.17 13.41
C CYS A 61 -11.65 -1.55 14.21
N LEU A 62 -11.56 -2.83 14.63
CA LEU A 62 -10.41 -3.34 15.38
C LEU A 62 -9.12 -3.30 14.55
N LEU A 63 -9.19 -3.68 13.27
CA LEU A 63 -8.09 -3.60 12.33
C LEU A 63 -7.59 -2.16 12.18
N THR A 64 -8.50 -1.21 11.95
CA THR A 64 -8.16 0.20 11.76
C THR A 64 -7.54 0.79 13.03
N ALA A 65 -8.14 0.52 14.19
CA ALA A 65 -7.57 0.94 15.48
C ALA A 65 -6.18 0.32 15.72
N GLY A 66 -6.03 -0.98 15.46
CA GLY A 66 -4.76 -1.69 15.60
C GLY A 66 -3.67 -1.14 14.69
N LEU A 67 -3.99 -0.88 13.41
CA LEU A 67 -3.06 -0.27 12.45
C LEU A 67 -2.67 1.15 12.88
N LEU A 68 -3.62 1.95 13.36
CA LEU A 68 -3.34 3.29 13.85
C LEU A 68 -2.44 3.25 15.09
N ILE A 69 -2.71 2.36 16.05
CA ILE A 69 -1.89 2.19 17.25
C ILE A 69 -0.47 1.77 16.86
N ALA A 70 -0.32 0.76 16.00
CA ALA A 70 0.97 0.30 15.54
C ALA A 70 1.74 1.40 14.78
N TYR A 71 1.06 2.16 13.92
CA TYR A 71 1.62 3.32 13.24
C TYR A 71 2.12 4.38 14.24
N LEU A 72 1.30 4.75 15.22
CA LEU A 72 1.67 5.75 16.23
C LEU A 72 2.86 5.29 17.09
N GLN A 73 2.90 4.01 17.46
CA GLN A 73 4.05 3.42 18.17
C GLN A 73 5.32 3.46 17.33
N GLY A 74 5.24 3.05 16.06
CA GLY A 74 6.36 3.09 15.13
C GLY A 74 6.84 4.52 14.88
N TYR A 75 5.92 5.46 14.71
CA TYR A 75 6.23 6.88 14.52
C TYR A 75 6.92 7.49 15.75
N ARG A 76 6.42 7.22 16.97
CA ARG A 76 7.07 7.66 18.21
C ARG A 76 8.47 7.05 18.38
N ALA A 77 8.61 5.76 18.09
CA ALA A 77 9.91 5.09 18.12
C ALA A 77 10.89 5.66 17.09
N LEU A 78 10.39 6.07 15.92
CA LEU A 78 11.19 6.72 14.88
C LEU A 78 11.66 8.11 15.32
N LEU A 79 10.79 8.92 15.94
CA LEU A 79 11.16 10.24 16.46
C LEU A 79 12.17 10.19 17.61
N ALA A 80 12.21 9.09 18.37
CA ALA A 80 13.16 8.88 19.45
C ALA A 80 14.56 8.45 18.97
N LEU A 81 14.72 8.12 17.69
CA LEU A 81 16.00 7.71 17.12
C LEU A 81 16.73 8.89 16.47
N PRO A 82 18.05 9.03 16.67
CA PRO A 82 18.84 9.97 15.89
C PRO A 82 18.86 9.56 14.40
N GLY A 83 19.04 10.54 13.52
CA GLY A 83 18.89 10.37 12.06
C GLY A 83 19.86 9.38 11.41
N ASP A 84 20.90 8.94 12.10
CA ASP A 84 21.91 7.98 11.65
C ASP A 84 21.84 6.61 12.37
N ALA A 85 20.84 6.37 13.22
CA ALA A 85 20.73 5.19 14.09
C ALA A 85 20.44 3.85 13.38
N GLY A 86 20.46 3.81 12.04
CA GLY A 86 20.20 2.60 11.26
C GLY A 86 18.72 2.22 11.19
N GLN A 87 17.81 3.20 11.25
CA GLN A 87 16.36 3.03 11.09
C GLN A 87 15.94 2.75 9.64
N ARG A 88 16.70 3.22 8.65
CA ARG A 88 16.39 3.07 7.22
C ARG A 88 16.13 1.63 6.79
N PRO A 89 16.98 0.63 7.11
CA PRO A 89 16.74 -0.75 6.70
C PRO A 89 15.44 -1.31 7.29
N VAL A 90 15.02 -0.86 8.48
CA VAL A 90 13.76 -1.30 9.10
C VAL A 90 12.57 -0.75 8.33
N VAL A 91 12.57 0.55 8.02
CA VAL A 91 11.49 1.21 7.25
C VAL A 91 11.41 0.65 5.83
N VAL A 92 12.56 0.54 5.14
CA VAL A 92 12.62 -0.02 3.79
C VAL A 92 12.21 -1.49 3.79
N GLY A 93 12.70 -2.28 4.75
CA GLY A 93 12.32 -3.69 4.90
C GLY A 93 10.83 -3.88 5.11
N PHE A 94 10.20 -3.04 5.94
CA PHE A 94 8.75 -3.01 6.08
C PHE A 94 8.06 -2.64 4.76
N ALA A 95 8.48 -1.57 4.09
CA ALA A 95 7.88 -1.11 2.84
C ALA A 95 7.94 -2.18 1.74
N VAL A 96 9.08 -2.87 1.61
CA VAL A 96 9.25 -4.01 0.68
C VAL A 96 8.32 -5.15 1.06
N SER A 97 8.26 -5.53 2.34
CA SER A 97 7.39 -6.62 2.82
C SER A 97 5.92 -6.31 2.58
N PHE A 98 5.49 -5.07 2.85
CA PHE A 98 4.14 -4.58 2.58
C PHE A 98 3.82 -4.61 1.09
N GLY A 99 4.73 -4.14 0.23
CA GLY A 99 4.56 -4.15 -1.22
C GLY A 99 4.45 -5.57 -1.80
N LEU A 100 5.30 -6.49 -1.36
CA LEU A 100 5.24 -7.90 -1.77
C LEU A 100 3.94 -8.56 -1.30
N MET A 101 3.53 -8.28 -0.06
CA MET A 101 2.27 -8.77 0.48
C MET A 101 1.08 -8.25 -0.33
N ALA A 102 1.05 -6.95 -0.65
CA ALA A 102 0.02 -6.36 -1.51
C ALA A 102 -0.01 -7.02 -2.90
N LEU A 103 1.16 -7.33 -3.49
CA LEU A 103 1.27 -8.02 -4.77
C LEU A 103 0.74 -9.46 -4.72
N CYS A 104 1.05 -10.19 -3.65
CA CYS A 104 0.84 -11.65 -3.56
C CYS A 104 -0.50 -12.09 -2.95
N ILE A 105 -1.29 -11.18 -2.36
CA ILE A 105 -2.58 -11.55 -1.74
C ILE A 105 -3.73 -11.44 -2.76
N PRO A 106 -4.35 -12.57 -3.18
CA PRO A 106 -5.69 -12.61 -3.77
C PRO A 106 -6.76 -12.88 -2.69
N PRO A 107 -8.05 -12.50 -2.86
CA PRO A 107 -8.55 -11.57 -3.86
C PRO A 107 -8.29 -10.13 -3.40
N PHE A 108 -7.95 -9.27 -4.37
CA PHE A 108 -7.81 -7.83 -4.14
C PHE A 108 -9.11 -7.15 -4.56
N ASN A 109 -10.02 -6.95 -3.62
CA ASN A 109 -11.32 -6.31 -3.89
C ASN A 109 -11.19 -4.77 -3.89
N SER A 110 -10.29 -4.23 -4.71
CA SER A 110 -10.27 -2.79 -4.98
C SER A 110 -11.21 -2.51 -6.15
N ILE A 111 -12.32 -1.83 -5.83
CA ILE A 111 -13.27 -1.35 -6.83
C ILE A 111 -12.54 -0.51 -7.87
N ASP A 112 -11.62 0.35 -7.44
CA ASP A 112 -10.83 1.23 -8.32
C ASP A 112 -10.03 0.45 -9.36
N VAL A 113 -9.28 -0.58 -8.96
CA VAL A 113 -8.47 -1.37 -9.91
C VAL A 113 -9.35 -2.05 -10.96
N TYR A 114 -10.52 -2.56 -10.56
CA TYR A 114 -11.47 -3.13 -11.53
C TYR A 114 -12.07 -2.08 -12.46
N CYS A 115 -12.32 -0.86 -11.99
CA CYS A 115 -12.72 0.25 -12.86
C CYS A 115 -11.64 0.61 -13.87
N TYR A 116 -10.36 0.55 -13.50
CA TYR A 116 -9.24 0.78 -14.43
C TYR A 116 -9.16 -0.30 -15.49
N ILE A 117 -9.38 -1.56 -15.10
CA ILE A 117 -9.45 -2.69 -16.04
C ILE A 117 -10.63 -2.50 -16.99
N ASN A 118 -11.81 -2.10 -16.47
CA ASN A 118 -12.99 -1.82 -17.28
C ASN A 118 -12.67 -0.75 -18.34
N SER A 119 -12.24 0.45 -17.93
CA SER A 119 -11.93 1.54 -18.87
C SER A 119 -10.81 1.19 -19.85
N GLY A 120 -9.74 0.54 -19.36
CA GLY A 120 -8.63 0.11 -20.20
C GLY A 120 -9.04 -0.96 -21.23
N TRP A 121 -9.86 -1.92 -20.83
CA TRP A 121 -10.35 -2.98 -21.72
C TRP A 121 -11.37 -2.45 -22.74
N GLN A 122 -12.25 -1.54 -22.32
CA GLN A 122 -13.16 -0.83 -23.21
C GLN A 122 -12.40 -0.16 -24.37
N GLN A 123 -11.30 0.53 -24.06
CA GLN A 123 -10.42 1.13 -25.06
C GLN A 123 -9.77 0.09 -25.99
N VAL A 124 -9.23 -0.99 -25.42
CA VAL A 124 -8.43 -1.98 -26.16
C VAL A 124 -9.28 -2.89 -27.04
N ARG A 125 -10.40 -3.40 -26.51
CA ARG A 125 -11.22 -4.43 -27.15
C ARG A 125 -12.30 -3.82 -28.05
N TYR A 126 -12.84 -2.67 -27.66
CA TYR A 126 -13.98 -2.03 -28.32
C TYR A 126 -13.62 -0.72 -29.03
N GLY A 127 -12.40 -0.19 -28.82
CA GLY A 127 -11.95 1.05 -29.47
C GLY A 127 -12.71 2.30 -29.01
N LEU A 128 -13.44 2.21 -27.89
CA LEU A 128 -14.25 3.29 -27.37
C LEU A 128 -13.42 4.23 -26.48
N ASN A 129 -13.75 5.51 -26.54
CA ASN A 129 -13.14 6.54 -25.71
C ASN A 129 -13.89 6.59 -24.35
N PRO A 130 -13.21 6.33 -23.22
CA PRO A 130 -13.87 6.23 -21.91
C PRO A 130 -14.34 7.60 -21.37
N TYR A 131 -13.95 8.70 -22.01
CA TYR A 131 -14.45 10.04 -21.69
C TYR A 131 -15.78 10.37 -22.37
N THR A 132 -16.20 9.57 -23.35
CA THR A 132 -17.43 9.81 -24.12
C THR A 132 -18.36 8.60 -24.17
N TYR A 133 -17.89 7.43 -23.76
CA TYR A 133 -18.65 6.20 -23.67
C TYR A 133 -18.46 5.55 -22.32
N THR A 134 -19.52 4.99 -21.79
CA THR A 134 -19.52 4.21 -20.55
C THR A 134 -19.43 2.71 -20.88
N ILE A 135 -19.31 1.86 -19.85
CA ILE A 135 -19.26 0.40 -20.05
C ILE A 135 -20.63 -0.13 -20.50
N ASP A 136 -21.73 0.47 -20.03
CA ASP A 136 -23.07 0.06 -20.42
C ASP A 136 -23.46 0.41 -21.87
N ASP A 137 -22.70 1.29 -22.54
CA ASP A 137 -22.82 1.50 -23.99
C ASP A 137 -22.32 0.29 -24.81
N VAL A 138 -21.56 -0.62 -24.20
CA VAL A 138 -21.08 -1.83 -24.85
C VAL A 138 -22.18 -2.90 -24.82
N ALA A 139 -22.62 -3.34 -26.00
CA ALA A 139 -23.62 -4.39 -26.11
C ALA A 139 -23.16 -5.70 -25.45
N ASN A 140 -24.00 -6.27 -24.59
CA ASN A 140 -23.73 -7.48 -23.82
C ASN A 140 -22.44 -7.43 -22.99
N TRP A 141 -22.04 -6.26 -22.48
CA TRP A 141 -20.83 -6.09 -21.66
C TRP A 141 -20.78 -7.05 -20.46
N GLN A 142 -21.94 -7.43 -19.92
CA GLN A 142 -22.06 -8.37 -18.79
C GLN A 142 -21.49 -9.77 -19.11
N ASN A 143 -21.41 -10.11 -20.40
CA ASN A 143 -20.88 -11.39 -20.87
C ASN A 143 -19.36 -11.33 -21.17
N ASP A 144 -18.74 -10.15 -21.14
CA ASP A 144 -17.29 -10.03 -21.33
C ASP A 144 -16.57 -10.37 -20.00
N PRO A 145 -15.70 -11.42 -19.98
CA PRO A 145 -15.05 -11.87 -18.75
C PRO A 145 -14.09 -10.86 -18.14
N MET A 146 -13.66 -9.84 -18.89
CA MET A 146 -12.81 -8.77 -18.39
C MET A 146 -13.58 -7.74 -17.57
N PHE A 147 -14.86 -7.50 -17.90
CA PHE A 147 -15.65 -6.49 -17.22
C PHE A 147 -16.13 -6.93 -15.83
N ARG A 148 -16.27 -5.95 -14.94
CA ARG A 148 -16.86 -6.10 -13.61
C ARG A 148 -18.01 -5.11 -13.44
N PRO A 149 -19.05 -5.43 -12.65
CA PRO A 149 -20.25 -4.60 -12.48
C PRO A 149 -20.00 -3.42 -11.54
N TYR A 150 -18.92 -2.67 -11.78
CA TYR A 150 -18.51 -1.51 -11.01
C TYR A 150 -18.39 -0.31 -11.94
N TRP A 151 -19.07 0.78 -11.57
CA TRP A 151 -19.03 2.07 -12.27
C TRP A 151 -19.35 1.97 -13.76
N THR A 152 -20.28 1.10 -14.11
CA THR A 152 -20.59 0.77 -15.50
C THR A 152 -21.18 1.94 -16.27
N HIS A 153 -21.84 2.87 -15.56
CA HIS A 153 -22.47 4.08 -16.09
C HIS A 153 -21.60 5.34 -15.91
N ALA A 154 -20.34 5.18 -15.50
CA ALA A 154 -19.45 6.32 -15.25
C ALA A 154 -18.45 6.51 -16.39
N TYR A 155 -18.24 7.76 -16.77
CA TYR A 155 -17.11 8.15 -17.63
C TYR A 155 -15.81 8.11 -16.84
N ALA A 156 -14.68 8.03 -17.54
CA ALA A 156 -13.36 8.13 -16.93
C ALA A 156 -13.18 9.45 -16.18
N ALA A 157 -12.87 9.35 -14.88
CA ALA A 157 -12.55 10.48 -14.01
C ALA A 157 -11.04 10.78 -13.93
N TYR A 158 -10.20 9.91 -14.51
CA TYR A 158 -8.75 10.00 -14.42
C TYR A 158 -8.15 10.75 -15.61
N GLY A 159 -6.93 11.27 -15.45
CA GLY A 159 -6.24 12.00 -16.51
C GLY A 159 -5.80 11.11 -17.68
N PHE A 160 -5.61 11.73 -18.85
CA PHE A 160 -5.32 11.01 -20.11
C PHE A 160 -4.16 10.03 -20.02
N LEU A 161 -3.06 10.42 -19.36
CA LEU A 161 -1.89 9.54 -19.21
C LEU A 161 -2.23 8.27 -18.45
N PHE A 162 -3.06 8.38 -17.42
CA PHE A 162 -3.49 7.25 -16.60
C PHE A 162 -4.37 6.30 -17.42
N GLU A 163 -5.36 6.81 -18.15
CA GLU A 163 -6.23 5.97 -18.99
C GLU A 163 -5.45 5.26 -20.11
N ARG A 164 -4.43 5.92 -20.67
CA ARG A 164 -3.53 5.32 -21.67
C ARG A 164 -2.65 4.22 -21.05
N LEU A 165 -2.20 4.40 -19.81
CA LEU A 165 -1.51 3.37 -19.06
C LEU A 165 -2.44 2.18 -18.79
N ALA A 166 -3.68 2.42 -18.34
CA ALA A 166 -4.68 1.37 -18.12
C ALA A 166 -4.93 0.56 -19.39
N ALA A 167 -5.13 1.23 -20.53
CA ALA A 167 -5.25 0.57 -21.83
C ALA A 167 -3.99 -0.22 -22.22
N ALA A 168 -2.79 0.30 -21.95
CA ALA A 168 -1.55 -0.43 -22.22
C ALA A 168 -1.44 -1.72 -21.39
N LEU A 169 -1.78 -1.66 -20.10
CA LEU A 169 -1.80 -2.82 -19.22
C LEU A 169 -2.85 -3.85 -19.66
N CYS A 170 -4.05 -3.42 -20.02
CA CYS A 170 -5.09 -4.32 -20.58
C CYS A 170 -4.66 -4.96 -21.91
N ARG A 171 -3.93 -4.23 -22.76
CA ARG A 171 -3.36 -4.78 -24.00
C ARG A 171 -2.31 -5.86 -23.71
N LEU A 172 -1.42 -5.63 -22.74
CA LEU A 172 -0.45 -6.63 -22.26
C LEU A 172 -1.13 -7.82 -21.56
N GLY A 173 -2.28 -7.57 -20.95
CA GLY A 173 -3.15 -8.56 -20.32
C GLY A 173 -3.81 -9.52 -21.30
N ARG A 174 -3.99 -9.11 -22.56
CA ARG A 174 -4.51 -9.96 -23.68
C ARG A 174 -5.87 -10.61 -23.38
N GLY A 175 -6.70 -9.98 -22.54
CA GLY A 175 -8.01 -10.50 -22.15
C GLY A 175 -7.98 -11.53 -21.01
N ASP A 176 -6.82 -11.81 -20.42
CA ASP A 176 -6.72 -12.56 -19.16
C ASP A 176 -6.88 -11.61 -17.98
N HIS A 177 -7.98 -11.75 -17.25
CA HIS A 177 -8.30 -10.85 -16.14
C HIS A 177 -7.33 -10.99 -14.96
N ALA A 178 -6.90 -12.22 -14.63
CA ALA A 178 -6.01 -12.47 -13.50
C ALA A 178 -4.61 -11.91 -13.78
N TRP A 179 -4.11 -12.14 -15.00
CA TRP A 179 -2.85 -11.58 -15.46
C TRP A 179 -2.90 -10.06 -15.55
N THR A 180 -3.99 -9.49 -16.08
CA THR A 180 -4.19 -8.04 -16.13
C THR A 180 -4.18 -7.44 -14.72
N LEU A 181 -4.91 -8.04 -13.78
CA LEU A 181 -4.91 -7.61 -12.38
C LEU A 181 -3.51 -7.64 -11.78
N PHE A 182 -2.74 -8.71 -12.02
CA PHE A 182 -1.34 -8.79 -11.60
C PHE A 182 -0.50 -7.64 -12.17
N LEU A 183 -0.65 -7.32 -13.46
CA LEU A 183 0.07 -6.21 -14.10
C LEU A 183 -0.25 -4.86 -13.45
N PHE A 184 -1.52 -4.59 -13.10
CA PHE A 184 -1.90 -3.39 -12.36
C PHE A 184 -1.25 -3.35 -10.97
N LYS A 185 -1.25 -4.46 -10.23
CA LYS A 185 -0.60 -4.55 -8.91
C LYS A 185 0.91 -4.35 -9.00
N ALA A 186 1.56 -4.96 -9.99
CA ALA A 186 2.99 -4.81 -10.24
C ALA A 186 3.34 -3.36 -10.59
N THR A 187 2.52 -2.71 -11.43
CA THR A 187 2.67 -1.28 -11.76
C THR A 187 2.53 -0.42 -10.51
N GLY A 188 1.54 -0.70 -9.65
CA GLY A 188 1.38 -0.03 -8.35
C GLY A 188 2.62 -0.17 -7.46
N LEU A 189 3.24 -1.35 -7.41
CA LEU A 189 4.46 -1.59 -6.64
C LEU A 189 5.65 -0.79 -7.20
N VAL A 190 5.80 -0.71 -8.53
CA VAL A 190 6.83 0.11 -9.18
C VAL A 190 6.63 1.58 -8.85
N VAL A 191 5.41 2.11 -8.98
CA VAL A 191 5.08 3.51 -8.64
C VAL A 191 5.32 3.80 -7.16
N PHE A 192 4.99 2.86 -6.26
CA PHE A 192 5.26 2.97 -4.83
C PHE A 192 6.76 3.09 -4.54
N ALA A 193 7.59 2.24 -5.18
CA ALA A 193 9.05 2.32 -5.05
C ALA A 193 9.61 3.64 -5.62
N LEU A 194 9.12 4.07 -6.79
CA LEU A 194 9.52 5.34 -7.40
C LEU A 194 9.16 6.54 -6.53
N ALA A 195 7.97 6.55 -5.92
CA ALA A 195 7.56 7.61 -5.00
C ALA A 195 8.50 7.71 -3.79
N GLY A 196 8.86 6.55 -3.20
CA GLY A 196 9.85 6.49 -2.12
C GLY A 196 11.23 7.03 -2.55
N TRP A 197 11.68 6.67 -3.76
CA TRP A 197 12.95 7.15 -4.31
C TRP A 197 12.94 8.66 -4.58
N VAL A 198 11.89 9.21 -5.19
CA VAL A 198 11.73 10.65 -5.41
C VAL A 198 11.70 11.41 -4.09
N GLY A 199 10.98 10.90 -3.08
CA GLY A 199 10.99 11.47 -1.74
C GLY A 199 12.40 11.52 -1.12
N ALA A 200 13.17 10.44 -1.28
CA ALA A 200 14.56 10.39 -0.82
C ALA A 200 15.47 11.39 -1.57
N LEU A 201 15.28 11.57 -2.88
CA LEU A 201 16.01 12.58 -3.66
C LEU A 201 15.66 14.01 -3.21
N ALA A 202 14.38 14.30 -3.01
CA ALA A 202 13.91 15.60 -2.56
C ALA A 202 14.49 15.95 -1.17
N ALA A 203 14.48 14.98 -0.24
CA ALA A 203 15.07 15.18 1.08
C ALA A 203 16.57 15.53 1.01
N ARG A 204 17.32 14.87 0.12
CA ARG A 204 18.75 15.18 -0.11
C ARG A 204 18.96 16.59 -0.68
N GLN A 205 18.15 16.99 -1.66
CA GLN A 205 18.29 18.31 -2.30
C GLN A 205 17.95 19.45 -1.34
N LEU A 206 16.93 19.27 -0.51
CA LEU A 206 16.50 20.27 0.48
C LEU A 206 17.39 20.31 1.73
N ARG A 207 18.44 19.48 1.79
CA ARG A 207 19.30 19.30 2.97
C ARG A 207 18.49 19.01 4.24
N LEU A 208 17.33 18.37 4.07
CA LEU A 208 16.58 17.87 5.21
C LEU A 208 17.42 16.76 5.84
N PRO A 209 17.40 16.62 7.17
CA PRO A 209 18.01 15.46 7.82
C PRO A 209 17.43 14.21 7.14
N ALA A 210 18.30 13.42 6.53
CA ALA A 210 17.86 12.27 5.77
C ALA A 210 17.19 11.28 6.75
N PRO A 211 15.97 10.78 6.44
CA PRO A 211 15.18 9.98 7.37
C PRO A 211 15.87 8.68 7.78
#